data_AF-A0A2N3BP43-F1
#
_entry.id   AF-A0A2N3BP43-F1
#
_cell.length_a   1.000
_cell.length_b   1.000
_cell.length_c   1.000
_cell.angle_alpha   90.00
_cell.angle_beta   90.00
_cell.angle_gamma   90.00
#
_symmetry.space_group_name_H-M   'P 1'
#
loop_
_entity.id
_entity.type
_entity.pdbx_description
1 polymer ?
#
loop_
_entity_poly.entity_id
_entity_poly.type
_entity_poly.pdbx_seq_one_letter_code
_entity_poly.pdbx_strand_id
1 'polypeptide(L)' 'LGPQETQMVAELIQELKAQGLGIFLIEHDIHNVMKLCDRASVMKNGQLVGTVNVNEVSDEDILGMIILGKQPGKSA' A
#
# COMPACT_ATOMS: atom_id res chain seq x y z
N LEU A 1 -10.48 12.65 -7.33
CA LEU A 1 -11.09 13.26 -6.14
C LEU A 1 -10.25 14.48 -5.78
N GLY A 2 -10.88 15.60 -5.44
CA GLY A 2 -10.21 16.72 -4.82
C GLY A 2 -9.65 16.33 -3.44
N PRO A 3 -8.73 17.13 -2.89
CA PRO A 3 -8.02 16.79 -1.65
C PRO A 3 -8.95 16.56 -0.45
N GLN A 4 -10.07 17.30 -0.35
CA GLN A 4 -11.06 17.09 0.71
C GLN A 4 -11.80 15.77 0.56
N GLU A 5 -12.22 15.42 -0.65
CA GLU A 5 -12.98 14.18 -0.90
C GLU A 5 -12.09 12.95 -0.68
N THR A 6 -10.81 13.01 -1.07
CA THR A 6 -9.83 11.96 -0.77
C THR A 6 -9.64 11.77 0.74
N GLN A 7 -9.59 12.87 1.52
CA GLN A 7 -9.46 12.79 2.96
C GLN A 7 -10.70 12.14 3.62
N MET A 8 -11.91 12.44 3.16
CA MET A 8 -13.13 11.78 3.64
C MET A 8 -13.14 10.27 3.35
N VAL A 9 -12.66 9.85 2.18
CA VAL A 9 -12.53 8.43 1.84
C VAL A 9 -11.49 7.75 2.75
N ALA A 10 -10.36 8.41 2.99
CA ALA A 10 -9.32 7.90 3.89
C ALA A 10 -9.84 7.71 5.34
N GLU A 11 -10.62 8.66 5.84
CA GLU A 11 -11.27 8.58 7.15
C GLU A 11 -12.26 7.41 7.22
N LEU A 12 -13.11 7.27 6.20
CA LEU A 12 -14.05 6.15 6.12
C LEU A 12 -13.33 4.79 6.11
N ILE A 13 -12.23 4.67 5.36
CA ILE A 13 -11.43 3.43 5.32
C ILE A 13 -10.91 3.08 6.74
N GLN A 14 -10.42 4.06 7.49
CA GLN A 14 -9.93 3.86 8.86
C GLN A 14 -11.06 3.45 9.82
N GLU A 15 -12.24 4.07 9.70
CA GLU A 15 -13.41 3.69 10.51
C GLU A 15 -13.85 2.25 10.24
N LEU A 16 -13.94 1.86 8.97
CA LEU A 16 -14.31 0.50 8.57
C LEU A 16 -13.28 -0.52 9.06
N LYS A 17 -11.99 -0.20 8.95
CA LYS A 17 -10.90 -1.01 9.51
C LYS A 17 -11.03 -1.16 11.03
N ALA A 18 -11.33 -0.08 11.76
CA ALA A 18 -11.52 -0.11 13.21
C ALA A 18 -12.71 -0.98 13.65
N GLN A 19 -13.72 -1.13 12.78
CA GLN A 19 -14.84 -2.05 12.97
C GLN A 19 -14.49 -3.53 12.68
N GLY A 20 -13.24 -3.83 12.30
CA GLY A 20 -12.76 -5.17 11.99
C GLY A 20 -13.09 -5.65 10.57
N LEU A 21 -13.46 -4.74 9.67
CA LEU A 21 -13.72 -5.09 8.27
C LEU A 21 -12.41 -5.22 7.49
N GLY A 22 -12.27 -6.31 6.74
CA GLY A 22 -11.18 -6.49 5.79
C GLY A 22 -11.39 -5.64 4.55
N ILE A 23 -10.39 -4.85 4.17
CA ILE A 23 -10.44 -3.95 3.01
C ILE A 23 -9.30 -4.31 2.05
N PHE A 24 -9.64 -4.52 0.78
CA PHE A 24 -8.64 -4.59 -0.30
C PHE A 24 -8.61 -3.24 -1.01
N LEU A 25 -7.59 -2.43 -0.69
CA LEU A 25 -7.38 -1.12 -1.28
C LEU A 25 -6.43 -1.22 -2.48
N ILE A 26 -6.87 -0.74 -3.64
CA ILE A 26 -6.01 -0.59 -4.83
C ILE A 26 -5.55 0.87 -4.87
N GLU A 27 -4.26 1.08 -4.64
CA GLU A 27 -3.67 2.41 -4.57
C GLU A 27 -2.29 2.42 -5.24
N HIS A 28 -1.95 3.55 -5.85
CA HIS A 28 -0.68 3.82 -6.50
C HIS A 28 0.13 4.91 -5.77
N ASP A 29 -0.51 5.73 -4.93
CA ASP A 29 0.18 6.67 -4.05
C ASP A 29 0.71 5.95 -2.80
N ILE A 30 2.03 5.92 -2.68
CA ILE A 30 2.72 5.24 -1.58
C ILE A 30 2.35 5.85 -0.23
N HIS A 31 2.18 7.16 -0.13
CA HIS A 31 1.85 7.80 1.15
C HIS A 31 0.49 7.31 1.68
N ASN A 32 -0.47 7.09 0.77
CA ASN A 32 -1.77 6.51 1.13
C ASN A 32 -1.63 5.04 1.52
N VAL A 33 -0.82 4.26 0.81
CA VAL A 33 -0.53 2.87 1.19
C VAL A 33 0.07 2.80 2.60
N MET A 34 1.07 3.65 2.88
CA MET A 34 1.73 3.71 4.18
C MET A 34 0.78 4.14 5.30
N LYS A 35 -0.17 5.04 5.00
CA LYS A 35 -1.13 5.58 5.98
C LYS A 35 -2.32 4.65 6.22
N LEU A 36 -2.81 3.94 5.20
CA LEU A 36 -4.10 3.25 5.23
C LEU A 36 -3.98 1.72 5.34
N CYS A 37 -2.90 1.13 4.83
CA CYS A 37 -2.78 -0.32 4.70
C CYS A 37 -1.93 -0.93 5.81
N ASP A 38 -2.26 -2.16 6.23
CA ASP A 38 -1.40 -2.98 7.10
C ASP A 38 -0.34 -3.74 6.28
N ARG A 39 -0.71 -4.12 5.06
CA ARG A 39 0.10 -4.91 4.13
C ARG A 39 0.01 -4.31 2.74
N ALA A 40 1.11 -4.36 1.99
CA ALA A 40 1.16 -3.93 0.60
C ALA A 40 1.56 -5.11 -0.29
N SER A 41 0.76 -5.37 -1.32
CA SER A 41 1.07 -6.34 -2.37
C SER A 41 1.32 -5.59 -3.67
N VAL A 42 2.52 -5.69 -4.21
CA VAL A 42 2.89 -4.96 -5.44
C VAL A 42 2.82 -5.89 -6.62
N MET A 43 2.12 -5.45 -7.67
CA MET A 43 2.06 -6.16 -8.95
C MET A 43 2.80 -5.38 -10.03
N LYS A 44 3.48 -6.09 -10.92
CA LYS A 44 4.15 -5.53 -12.11
C LYS A 44 4.00 -6.50 -13.27
N ASN A 45 3.62 -5.98 -14.45
CA ASN A 45 3.43 -6.77 -15.67
C ASN A 45 2.51 -7.99 -15.48
N GLY A 46 1.42 -7.83 -14.71
CA GLY A 46 0.46 -8.89 -14.43
C GLY A 46 0.92 -9.94 -13.41
N GLN A 47 2.10 -9.77 -12.81
CA GLN A 47 2.66 -10.70 -11.82
C GLN A 47 2.82 -10.04 -10.45
N LEU A 48 2.65 -10.83 -9.39
CA LEU A 48 2.92 -10.40 -8.02
C LEU A 48 4.44 -10.32 -7.80
N VAL A 49 4.95 -9.13 -7.51
CA VAL A 49 6.36 -8.91 -7.14
C VAL A 49 6.61 -9.42 -5.72
N GLY A 50 5.68 -9.13 -4.81
CA GLY A 50 5.72 -9.58 -3.43
C GLY A 50 4.69 -8.90 -2.54
N THR A 51 4.61 -9.38 -1.31
CA THR A 51 3.80 -8.78 -0.25
C THR A 51 4.69 -8.45 0.94
N VAL A 52 4.50 -7.26 1.51
CA VAL A 52 5.26 -6.76 2.66
C VAL A 52 4.30 -6.24 3.73
N ASN A 53 4.73 -6.29 4.99
CA ASN A 53 4.06 -5.58 6.06
C ASN A 53 4.47 -4.11 5.98
N VAL A 54 3.50 -3.20 5.96
CA VAL A 54 3.74 -1.76 5.75
C VAL A 54 4.58 -1.16 6.88
N ASN A 55 4.45 -1.68 8.10
CA ASN A 55 5.21 -1.25 9.27
C ASN A 55 6.67 -1.76 9.31
N GLU A 56 7.09 -2.60 8.37
CA GLU A 56 8.43 -3.21 8.32
C GLU A 56 9.28 -2.70 7.14
N VAL A 57 8.73 -1.81 6.32
CA VAL A 57 9.38 -1.32 5.09
C VAL A 57 9.32 0.20 5.02
N SER A 58 10.26 0.79 4.27
CA SER A 58 10.25 2.21 3.95
C SER A 58 9.47 2.51 2.67
N ASP A 59 9.12 3.78 2.46
CA ASP A 59 8.52 4.27 1.23
C ASP A 59 9.40 3.95 0.00
N GLU A 60 10.73 4.01 0.17
CA GLU A 60 11.71 3.69 -0.87
C GLU A 60 11.68 2.20 -1.25
N ASP A 61 11.45 1.31 -0.28
CA ASP A 61 11.34 -0.13 -0.53
C ASP A 61 10.12 -0.44 -1.41
N ILE A 62 8.95 0.12 -1.07
CA ILE A 62 7.72 -0.06 -1.85
C ILE A 62 7.87 0.58 -3.24
N LEU A 63 8.47 1.78 -3.32
CA LEU A 63 8.77 2.43 -4.59
C LEU A 63 9.69 1.55 -5.46
N GLY A 64 10.71 0.93 -4.87
CA GLY A 64 11.59 -0.04 -5.50
C GLY A 64 10.83 -1.26 -6.03
N MET A 65 9.86 -1.78 -5.28
CA MET A 65 8.98 -2.86 -5.75
C MET A 65 8.17 -2.44 -6.98
N ILE A 66 7.61 -1.23 -7.00
CA ILE A 66 6.78 -0.72 -8.10
C ILE A 66 7.62 -0.48 -9.36
N ILE A 67 8.75 0.24 -9.22
CA ILE A 67 9.57 0.67 -10.36
C ILE A 67 10.48 -0.46 -10.82
N LEU A 68 11.23 -1.10 -9.91
CA LEU A 68 12.23 -2.12 -10.25
C LEU A 68 11.61 -3.51 -10.32
N GLY A 69 10.51 -3.78 -9.61
CA GLY A 69 9.95 -5.14 -9.52
C GLY A 69 10.77 -6.05 -8.61
N LYS A 70 11.43 -5.49 -7.58
CA LYS A 70 12.27 -6.25 -6.65
C LYS A 70 11.75 -6.12 -5.22
N GLN A 71 11.67 -7.24 -4.52
CA GLN A 71 11.25 -7.28 -3.12
C GLN A 71 12.39 -6.79 -2.21
N PRO A 72 12.12 -5.92 -1.22
CA PRO A 72 13.11 -5.51 -0.23
C PRO A 72 13.67 -6.72 0.53
N GLY A 73 14.97 -6.72 0.80
CA GLY A 73 15.66 -7.79 1.53
C GLY A 73 16.00 -9.06 0.74
N LYS A 74 15.57 -9.22 -0.52
CA LYS A 74 16.14 -10.25 -1.41
C LYS A 74 17.40 -9.71 -2.07
N SER A 75 18.56 -9.95 -1.45
CA SER A 75 19.84 -9.87 -2.15
C SER A 75 19.80 -10.80 -3.36
N ALA A 76 20.30 -10.28 -4.49
CA ALA A 76 20.46 -11.01 -5.75
C ALA A 76 21.38 -12.23 -5.59
#